data_AF-A0A6P2MFM9-F1
#
_entry.id   AF-A0A6P2MFM9-F1
#
_cell.length_a   1.000
_cell.length_b   1.000
_cell.length_c   1.000
_cell.angle_alpha   90.00
_cell.angle_beta   90.00
_cell.angle_gamma   90.00
#
_symmetry.space_group_name_H-M   'P 1'
#
loop_
_entity.id
_entity.type
_entity.pdbx_description
1 polymer ?
#
loop_
_entity_poly.entity_id
_entity_poly.type
_entity_poly.pdbx_seq_one_letter_code
_entity_poly.pdbx_strand_id
1 'polypeptide(L)'
;MRFDDPDLAAVYRAIFERRDMRHFTPAPVDPAVLGRLLRAAHHAPSVGFMQPWRFVRITDRALRTAIHALVEAERRATADALGERHDDFMRLKVEGVRECGELLVVALSDDRERHVFGRRTLPEMDLASAACAIQNMWLAARAEGLGMGWVSLFDVDALRTLLGMPDGAKPIAVLCIGHVDAFYAKPMLEEARWAARMPIDACLFENGWGEPAAQGLAAAAAVGFGDASGSTAASAISEVPTAAQPASPAPAPAPHAPAPEAAVALSATSAERPT
;
A
#
# COMPACT_ATOMS: atom_id res chain seq x y z
N MET A 1 -0.62 -18.88 21.42
CA MET A 1 -0.93 -20.21 20.87
C MET A 1 -0.87 -20.08 19.36
N ARG A 2 -0.23 -21.03 18.64
CA ARG A 2 -0.18 -21.06 17.17
C ARG A 2 -1.56 -21.51 16.64
N PHE A 3 -1.99 -21.00 15.49
CA PHE A 3 -3.17 -21.54 14.78
C PHE A 3 -2.94 -23.00 14.36
N ASP A 4 -4.01 -23.73 14.10
CA ASP A 4 -3.89 -25.06 13.50
C ASP A 4 -3.46 -24.96 12.03
N ASP A 5 -3.06 -26.08 11.43
CA ASP A 5 -2.49 -26.07 10.08
C ASP A 5 -3.50 -25.60 9.00
N PRO A 6 -4.80 -25.97 9.05
CA PRO A 6 -5.81 -25.41 8.13
C PRO A 6 -5.98 -23.89 8.24
N ASP A 7 -6.13 -23.34 9.45
CA ASP A 7 -6.29 -21.90 9.65
C ASP A 7 -5.02 -21.14 9.25
N LEU A 8 -3.85 -21.70 9.56
CA LEU A 8 -2.56 -21.14 9.14
C LEU A 8 -2.45 -21.09 7.60
N ALA A 9 -2.80 -22.18 6.91
CA ALA A 9 -2.81 -22.23 5.45
C ALA A 9 -3.79 -21.22 4.85
N ALA A 10 -4.97 -21.03 5.45
CA ALA A 10 -5.95 -20.05 5.00
C ALA A 10 -5.42 -18.62 5.08
N VAL A 11 -4.68 -18.27 6.15
CA VAL A 11 -4.03 -16.96 6.29
C VAL A 11 -3.02 -16.73 5.16
N TYR A 12 -2.09 -17.67 4.93
CA TYR A 12 -1.10 -17.53 3.87
C TYR A 12 -1.72 -17.52 2.48
N ARG A 13 -2.78 -18.30 2.26
CA ARG A 13 -3.54 -18.30 1.02
C ARG A 13 -4.16 -16.93 0.75
N ALA A 14 -4.80 -16.29 1.73
CA ALA A 14 -5.33 -14.94 1.57
C ALA A 14 -4.23 -13.91 1.24
N ILE A 15 -3.06 -14.04 1.88
CA ILE A 15 -1.89 -13.16 1.66
C ILE A 15 -1.31 -13.32 0.26
N PHE A 16 -1.14 -14.56 -0.20
CA PHE A 16 -0.48 -14.87 -1.48
C PHE A 16 -1.40 -14.81 -2.68
N GLU A 17 -2.70 -15.08 -2.52
CA GLU A 17 -3.67 -15.09 -3.62
C GLU A 17 -4.47 -13.79 -3.75
N ARG A 18 -4.40 -12.85 -2.80
CA ARG A 18 -4.99 -11.52 -3.02
C ARG A 18 -4.33 -10.84 -4.23
N ARG A 19 -5.12 -10.07 -4.95
CA ARG A 19 -4.67 -9.30 -6.12
C ARG A 19 -5.21 -7.90 -6.06
N ASP A 20 -4.46 -6.98 -6.66
CA ASP A 20 -4.89 -5.62 -6.90
C ASP A 20 -5.71 -5.55 -8.18
N MET A 21 -7.03 -5.65 -8.00
CA MET A 21 -8.01 -5.85 -9.06
C MET A 21 -8.40 -4.54 -9.71
N ARG A 22 -8.57 -4.58 -11.03
CA ARG A 22 -8.94 -3.42 -11.86
C ARG A 22 -10.08 -3.73 -12.82
N HIS A 23 -10.45 -5.00 -12.92
CA HIS A 23 -11.59 -5.48 -13.68
C HIS A 23 -12.60 -6.02 -12.68
N PHE A 24 -13.82 -5.48 -12.73
CA PHE A 24 -14.92 -5.82 -11.84
C PHE A 24 -16.17 -6.07 -12.66
N THR A 25 -17.06 -6.91 -12.13
CA THR A 25 -18.42 -7.08 -12.63
C THR A 25 -19.34 -6.02 -11.98
N PRO A 26 -20.47 -5.67 -12.60
CA PRO A 26 -21.41 -4.69 -12.05
C PRO A 26 -22.25 -5.24 -10.88
N ALA A 27 -22.00 -6.48 -10.42
CA ALA A 27 -22.76 -7.09 -9.35
C ALA A 27 -22.57 -6.31 -8.03
N PRO A 28 -23.66 -6.02 -7.29
CA PRO A 28 -23.56 -5.29 -6.04
C PRO A 28 -22.86 -6.13 -4.96
N VAL A 29 -22.17 -5.47 -4.03
CA VAL A 29 -21.63 -6.12 -2.83
C VAL A 29 -22.72 -6.16 -1.76
N ASP A 30 -22.90 -7.30 -1.12
CA ASP A 30 -23.81 -7.43 0.03
C ASP A 30 -23.40 -6.45 1.15
N PRO A 31 -24.31 -5.57 1.63
CA PRO A 31 -24.04 -4.65 2.74
C PRO A 31 -23.48 -5.33 4.00
N ALA A 32 -23.89 -6.57 4.30
CA ALA A 32 -23.37 -7.33 5.43
C ALA A 32 -21.90 -7.73 5.23
N VAL A 33 -21.50 -8.08 4.00
CA VAL A 33 -20.10 -8.34 3.64
C VAL A 33 -19.30 -7.05 3.78
N LEU A 34 -19.76 -5.93 3.21
CA LEU A 34 -19.09 -4.63 3.33
C LEU A 34 -18.88 -4.24 4.81
N GLY A 35 -19.88 -4.49 5.67
CA GLY A 35 -19.76 -4.29 7.12
C GLY A 35 -18.66 -5.13 7.77
N ARG A 36 -18.47 -6.39 7.34
CA ARG A 36 -17.36 -7.23 7.81
C ARG A 36 -16.00 -6.72 7.31
N LEU A 37 -15.92 -6.24 6.07
CA LEU A 37 -14.69 -5.65 5.51
C LEU A 37 -14.26 -4.40 6.28
N LEU A 38 -15.20 -3.49 6.57
CA LEU A 38 -14.94 -2.29 7.38
C LEU A 38 -14.55 -2.66 8.81
N ARG A 39 -15.17 -3.69 9.40
CA ARG A 39 -14.78 -4.20 10.72
C ARG A 39 -13.35 -4.75 10.72
N ALA A 40 -12.95 -5.50 9.69
CA ALA A 40 -11.60 -6.01 9.54
C ALA A 40 -10.57 -4.88 9.43
N ALA A 41 -10.85 -3.85 8.63
CA ALA A 41 -10.04 -2.63 8.57
C ALA A 41 -9.90 -1.97 9.95
N HIS A 42 -11.00 -1.84 10.69
CA HIS A 42 -10.98 -1.16 11.98
C HIS A 42 -10.18 -1.90 13.07
N HIS A 43 -9.93 -3.20 12.90
CA HIS A 43 -9.08 -4.00 13.79
C HIS A 43 -7.58 -3.88 13.48
N ALA A 44 -7.17 -3.01 12.56
CA ALA A 44 -5.76 -2.76 12.30
C ALA A 44 -5.05 -2.09 13.49
N PRO A 45 -3.73 -2.32 13.64
CA PRO A 45 -2.93 -1.54 14.58
C PRO A 45 -2.90 -0.07 14.16
N SER A 46 -2.72 0.82 15.13
CA SER A 46 -2.46 2.23 14.86
C SER A 46 -1.50 2.84 15.87
N VAL A 47 -0.66 3.75 15.40
CA VAL A 47 0.29 4.49 16.23
C VAL A 47 -0.43 5.20 17.37
N GLY A 48 0.01 4.98 18.60
CA GLY A 48 -0.65 5.53 19.80
C GLY A 48 -2.14 5.19 19.92
N PHE A 49 -2.60 4.12 19.27
CA PHE A 49 -4.02 3.75 19.12
C PHE A 49 -4.90 4.89 18.54
N MET A 50 -4.33 5.68 17.63
CA MET A 50 -4.94 6.87 17.05
C MET A 50 -6.17 6.58 16.17
N GLN A 51 -6.20 5.42 15.49
CA GLN A 51 -7.25 5.05 14.54
C GLN A 51 -7.57 6.18 13.52
N PRO A 52 -6.55 6.66 12.77
CA PRO A 52 -6.61 7.91 12.00
C PRO A 52 -7.53 7.85 10.77
N TRP A 53 -7.91 6.66 10.35
CA TRP A 53 -8.66 6.43 9.11
C TRP A 53 -10.08 6.98 9.18
N ARG A 54 -10.55 7.49 8.05
CA ARG A 54 -11.95 7.78 7.73
C ARG A 54 -12.29 7.05 6.43
N PHE A 55 -13.43 6.37 6.39
CA PHE A 55 -13.93 5.67 5.22
C PHE A 55 -15.17 6.40 4.69
N VAL A 56 -15.08 7.00 3.52
CA VAL A 56 -16.20 7.69 2.86
C VAL A 56 -16.74 6.79 1.77
N ARG A 57 -17.95 6.25 1.96
CA ARG A 57 -18.62 5.40 0.96
C ARG A 57 -19.29 6.28 -0.10
N ILE A 58 -18.96 6.03 -1.37
CA ILE A 58 -19.47 6.80 -2.50
C ILE A 58 -20.62 6.05 -3.18
N THR A 59 -21.84 6.41 -2.82
CA THR A 59 -23.08 5.84 -3.39
C THR A 59 -23.70 6.73 -4.49
N ASP A 60 -23.38 8.02 -4.50
CA ASP A 60 -23.82 8.96 -5.54
C ASP A 60 -23.05 8.72 -6.85
N ARG A 61 -23.80 8.47 -7.93
CA ARG A 61 -23.27 8.21 -9.28
C ARG A 61 -22.60 9.45 -9.90
N ALA A 62 -23.14 10.64 -9.65
CA ALA A 62 -22.56 11.88 -10.15
C ALA A 62 -21.20 12.13 -9.48
N LEU A 63 -21.15 11.97 -8.15
CA LEU A 63 -19.91 12.06 -7.39
C LEU A 63 -18.88 11.00 -7.83
N ARG A 64 -19.30 9.74 -8.01
CA ARG A 64 -18.45 8.67 -8.56
C ARG A 64 -17.86 9.05 -9.92
N THR A 65 -18.67 9.66 -10.79
CA THR A 65 -18.22 10.12 -12.11
C THR A 65 -17.20 11.24 -12.00
N ALA A 66 -17.41 12.19 -11.08
CA ALA A 66 -16.46 13.27 -10.82
C ALA A 66 -15.12 12.76 -10.25
N ILE A 67 -15.15 11.80 -9.33
CA ILE A 67 -13.94 11.14 -8.80
C ILE A 67 -13.18 10.45 -9.93
N HIS A 68 -13.88 9.70 -10.79
CA HIS A 68 -13.23 9.09 -11.96
C HIS A 68 -12.61 10.16 -12.88
N ALA A 69 -13.23 11.31 -13.06
CA ALA A 69 -12.66 12.38 -13.89
C ALA A 69 -11.33 12.90 -13.32
N LEU A 70 -11.22 13.04 -11.99
CA LEU A 70 -9.95 13.35 -11.31
C LEU A 70 -8.92 12.25 -11.54
N VAL A 71 -9.33 10.98 -11.44
CA VAL A 71 -8.44 9.85 -11.66
C VAL A 71 -7.90 9.80 -13.08
N GLU A 72 -8.75 10.04 -14.06
CA GLU A 72 -8.40 10.03 -15.46
C GLU A 72 -7.51 11.23 -15.85
N ALA A 73 -7.70 12.39 -15.22
CA ALA A 73 -6.80 13.53 -15.37
C ALA A 73 -5.39 13.21 -14.84
N GLU A 74 -5.30 12.64 -13.63
CA GLU A 74 -4.00 12.28 -13.04
C GLU A 74 -3.33 11.12 -13.78
N ARG A 75 -4.10 10.16 -14.29
CA ARG A 75 -3.57 9.11 -15.17
C ARG A 75 -2.84 9.71 -16.37
N ARG A 76 -3.40 10.71 -17.05
CA ARG A 76 -2.73 11.39 -18.17
C ARG A 76 -1.46 12.10 -17.73
N ALA A 77 -1.53 12.90 -16.65
CA ALA A 77 -0.36 13.59 -16.12
C ALA A 77 0.77 12.63 -15.70
N THR A 78 0.41 11.48 -15.12
CA THR A 78 1.37 10.43 -14.77
C THR A 78 1.98 9.79 -16.02
N ALA A 79 1.19 9.57 -17.07
CA ALA A 79 1.72 9.06 -18.34
C ALA A 79 2.76 10.02 -18.93
N ASP A 80 2.47 11.33 -18.93
CA ASP A 80 3.39 12.37 -19.41
C ASP A 80 4.69 12.38 -18.60
N ALA A 81 4.58 12.23 -17.27
CA ALA A 81 5.73 12.17 -16.37
C ALA A 81 6.60 10.89 -16.55
N LEU A 82 6.05 9.83 -17.13
CA LEU A 82 6.77 8.58 -17.40
C LEU A 82 7.63 8.61 -18.67
N GLY A 83 7.54 9.66 -19.49
CA GLY A 83 8.39 9.87 -20.66
C GLY A 83 8.35 8.71 -21.63
N GLU A 84 9.49 8.02 -21.83
CA GLU A 84 9.61 6.89 -22.77
C GLU A 84 8.61 5.74 -22.49
N ARG A 85 8.12 5.62 -21.24
CA ARG A 85 7.14 4.59 -20.86
C ARG A 85 5.69 5.06 -20.93
N HIS A 86 5.41 6.25 -21.47
CA HIS A 86 4.07 6.83 -21.59
C HIS A 86 3.08 5.84 -22.23
N ASP A 87 3.38 5.37 -23.44
CA ASP A 87 2.43 4.53 -24.21
C ASP A 87 2.22 3.17 -23.56
N ASP A 88 3.26 2.61 -22.94
CA ASP A 88 3.18 1.36 -22.19
C ASP A 88 2.25 1.49 -21.00
N PHE A 89 2.38 2.58 -20.24
CA PHE A 89 1.51 2.88 -19.11
C PHE A 89 0.06 3.10 -19.57
N MET A 90 -0.14 3.82 -20.67
CA MET A 90 -1.48 4.10 -21.19
C MET A 90 -2.21 2.86 -21.72
N ARG A 91 -1.52 1.74 -21.96
CA ARG A 91 -2.16 0.44 -22.26
C ARG A 91 -2.60 -0.32 -21.01
N LEU A 92 -2.11 0.03 -19.83
CA LEU A 92 -2.53 -0.58 -18.59
C LEU A 92 -3.92 -0.07 -18.19
N LYS A 93 -4.81 -0.97 -17.79
CA LYS A 93 -5.93 -0.57 -16.93
C LYS A 93 -5.35 -0.30 -15.55
N VAL A 94 -5.59 0.87 -14.97
CA VAL A 94 -5.00 1.28 -13.67
C VAL A 94 -6.03 1.49 -12.56
N GLU A 95 -7.32 1.42 -12.88
CA GLU A 95 -8.44 1.69 -11.98
C GLU A 95 -9.68 0.85 -12.36
N GLY A 96 -10.72 0.90 -11.54
CA GLY A 96 -12.04 0.30 -11.81
C GLY A 96 -13.18 1.05 -11.10
N VAL A 97 -13.04 2.38 -11.01
CA VAL A 97 -13.90 3.27 -10.20
C VAL A 97 -15.34 3.23 -10.66
N ARG A 98 -15.59 3.08 -11.96
CA ARG A 98 -16.95 3.06 -12.51
C ARG A 98 -17.61 1.69 -12.31
N GLU A 99 -16.86 0.62 -12.52
CA GLU A 99 -17.36 -0.75 -12.63
C GLU A 99 -17.47 -1.47 -11.29
N CYS A 100 -16.69 -1.09 -10.28
CA CYS A 100 -16.74 -1.74 -8.98
C CYS A 100 -18.11 -1.61 -8.30
N GLY A 101 -18.50 -2.64 -7.54
CA GLY A 101 -19.75 -2.66 -6.79
C GLY A 101 -19.78 -1.60 -5.68
N GLU A 102 -18.68 -1.41 -4.97
CA GLU A 102 -18.52 -0.44 -3.89
C GLU A 102 -17.26 0.41 -4.11
N LEU A 103 -17.41 1.72 -3.88
CA LEU A 103 -16.33 2.69 -3.98
C LEU A 103 -16.15 3.37 -2.62
N LEU A 104 -14.95 3.28 -2.05
CA LEU A 104 -14.60 3.95 -0.80
C LEU A 104 -13.46 4.94 -1.05
N VAL A 105 -13.53 6.12 -0.45
CA VAL A 105 -12.36 6.97 -0.27
C VAL A 105 -11.86 6.81 1.15
N VAL A 106 -10.59 6.44 1.30
CA VAL A 106 -9.92 6.37 2.61
C VAL A 106 -9.13 7.64 2.80
N ALA A 107 -9.30 8.25 3.96
CA ALA A 107 -8.62 9.48 4.34
C ALA A 107 -8.03 9.39 5.75
N LEU A 108 -7.04 10.23 6.00
CA LEU A 108 -6.57 10.54 7.35
C LEU A 108 -7.44 11.68 7.91
N SER A 109 -7.75 11.62 9.20
CA SER A 109 -8.54 12.64 9.91
C SER A 109 -7.88 14.02 9.89
N ASP A 110 -8.63 15.05 10.29
CA ASP A 110 -8.19 16.44 10.44
C ASP A 110 -7.50 16.70 11.78
N ASP A 111 -7.88 15.96 12.83
CA ASP A 111 -7.44 16.13 14.20
C ASP A 111 -6.08 15.49 14.54
N ARG A 112 -5.23 15.25 13.53
CA ARG A 112 -4.04 14.39 13.66
C ARG A 112 -3.00 14.95 14.61
N GLU A 113 -2.82 16.26 14.59
CA GLU A 113 -1.77 16.95 15.32
C GLU A 113 -1.95 16.91 16.85
N ARG A 114 -3.15 16.56 17.35
CA ARG A 114 -3.34 16.28 18.79
C ARG A 114 -2.67 14.97 19.22
N HIS A 115 -2.36 14.08 18.28
CA HIS A 115 -1.76 12.77 18.54
C HIS A 115 -0.24 12.86 18.40
N VAL A 116 0.44 13.08 19.54
CA VAL A 116 1.90 13.18 19.63
C VAL A 116 2.56 11.81 19.81
N PHE A 117 1.94 10.91 20.56
CA PHE A 117 2.52 9.61 20.91
C PHE A 117 2.77 8.77 19.64
N GLY A 118 4.04 8.47 19.39
CA GLY A 118 4.51 7.70 18.23
C GLY A 118 4.57 8.49 16.90
N ARG A 119 4.08 9.74 16.86
CA ARG A 119 4.14 10.61 15.67
C ARG A 119 5.12 11.77 15.79
N ARG A 120 5.55 12.15 17.00
CA ARG A 120 6.43 13.33 17.24
C ARG A 120 7.64 13.42 16.31
N THR A 121 8.27 12.29 16.00
CA THR A 121 9.47 12.22 15.14
C THR A 121 9.21 11.53 13.80
N LEU A 122 8.03 10.93 13.63
CA LEU A 122 7.61 10.17 12.45
C LEU A 122 6.12 10.47 12.17
N PRO A 123 5.79 11.68 11.69
CA PRO A 123 4.41 12.13 11.53
C PRO A 123 3.57 11.22 10.61
N GLU A 124 4.20 10.57 9.63
CA GLU A 124 3.62 9.65 8.65
C GLU A 124 3.17 8.30 9.23
N MET A 125 3.39 8.03 10.52
CA MET A 125 2.89 6.81 11.16
C MET A 125 1.35 6.74 11.19
N ASP A 126 0.66 7.86 10.98
CA ASP A 126 -0.79 7.89 10.71
C ASP A 126 -1.15 7.21 9.38
N LEU A 127 -0.40 7.51 8.30
CA LEU A 127 -0.52 6.88 6.99
C LEU A 127 -0.19 5.39 7.07
N ALA A 128 0.90 5.01 7.76
CA ALA A 128 1.24 3.60 7.96
C ALA A 128 0.11 2.84 8.68
N SER A 129 -0.50 3.45 9.69
CA SER A 129 -1.65 2.88 10.40
C SER A 129 -2.85 2.67 9.45
N ALA A 130 -3.17 3.66 8.61
CA ALA A 130 -4.24 3.54 7.64
C ALA A 130 -3.94 2.51 6.54
N ALA A 131 -2.68 2.38 6.11
CA ALA A 131 -2.26 1.33 5.18
C ALA A 131 -2.49 -0.08 5.77
N CYS A 132 -2.23 -0.29 7.07
CA CYS A 132 -2.57 -1.53 7.76
C CYS A 132 -4.09 -1.81 7.75
N ALA A 133 -4.92 -0.79 7.97
CA ALA A 133 -6.38 -0.92 7.88
C ALA A 133 -6.84 -1.32 6.48
N ILE A 134 -6.28 -0.70 5.44
CA ILE A 134 -6.58 -1.07 4.05
C ILE A 134 -6.11 -2.49 3.76
N GLN A 135 -4.92 -2.89 4.24
CA GLN A 135 -4.39 -4.24 4.03
C GLN A 135 -5.24 -5.31 4.71
N ASN A 136 -5.74 -5.08 5.93
CA ASN A 136 -6.70 -5.97 6.60
C ASN A 136 -7.98 -6.12 5.77
N MET A 137 -8.53 -5.01 5.27
CA MET A 137 -9.70 -5.01 4.39
C MET A 137 -9.45 -5.83 3.12
N TRP A 138 -8.26 -5.71 2.52
CA TRP A 138 -7.90 -6.42 1.30
C TRP A 138 -7.86 -7.94 1.48
N LEU A 139 -7.29 -8.39 2.60
CA LEU A 139 -7.22 -9.81 2.95
C LEU A 139 -8.62 -10.37 3.24
N ALA A 140 -9.45 -9.62 3.98
CA ALA A 140 -10.83 -9.99 4.24
C ALA A 140 -11.65 -10.05 2.93
N ALA A 141 -11.48 -9.08 2.03
CA ALA A 141 -12.14 -9.06 0.72
C ALA A 141 -11.76 -10.31 -0.09
N ARG A 142 -10.47 -10.67 -0.13
CA ARG A 142 -10.03 -11.89 -0.79
C ARG A 142 -10.67 -13.14 -0.20
N ALA A 143 -10.78 -13.24 1.13
CA ALA A 143 -11.42 -14.37 1.80
C ALA A 143 -12.92 -14.46 1.51
N GLU A 144 -13.60 -13.32 1.35
CA GLU A 144 -15.02 -13.22 0.97
C GLU A 144 -15.24 -13.39 -0.56
N GLY A 145 -14.19 -13.65 -1.33
CA GLY A 145 -14.28 -13.83 -2.78
C GLY A 145 -14.46 -12.53 -3.58
N LEU A 146 -14.19 -11.37 -2.98
CA LEU A 146 -14.24 -10.07 -3.62
C LEU A 146 -12.86 -9.62 -4.09
N GLY A 147 -12.83 -8.98 -5.25
CA GLY A 147 -11.70 -8.18 -5.69
C GLY A 147 -11.65 -6.86 -4.95
N MET A 148 -10.44 -6.36 -4.72
CA MET A 148 -10.22 -4.99 -4.28
C MET A 148 -9.06 -4.38 -5.07
N GLY A 149 -9.17 -3.09 -5.39
CA GLY A 149 -8.19 -2.32 -6.14
C GLY A 149 -7.88 -0.99 -5.47
N TRP A 150 -6.61 -0.62 -5.38
CA TRP A 150 -6.19 0.69 -4.85
C TRP A 150 -5.86 1.64 -6.00
N VAL A 151 -6.58 2.76 -6.06
CA VAL A 151 -6.29 3.86 -6.98
C VAL A 151 -5.69 5.02 -6.19
N SER A 152 -4.49 5.45 -6.58
CA SER A 152 -3.76 6.60 -6.01
C SER A 152 -3.39 7.66 -7.06
N LEU A 153 -4.00 7.57 -8.25
CA LEU A 153 -3.88 8.55 -9.31
C LEU A 153 -5.02 9.55 -9.11
N PHE A 154 -4.81 10.61 -8.33
CA PHE A 154 -5.70 11.77 -8.24
C PHE A 154 -4.95 12.94 -7.60
N ASP A 155 -5.35 14.17 -7.92
CA ASP A 155 -4.93 15.34 -7.16
C ASP A 155 -5.59 15.34 -5.77
N VAL A 156 -4.76 15.44 -4.73
CA VAL A 156 -5.19 15.32 -3.33
C VAL A 156 -6.12 16.47 -2.92
N ASP A 157 -5.81 17.70 -3.34
CA ASP A 157 -6.57 18.89 -2.96
C ASP A 157 -7.91 18.96 -3.72
N ALA A 158 -7.92 18.55 -4.99
CA ALA A 158 -9.13 18.45 -5.79
C ALA A 158 -10.09 17.40 -5.22
N LEU A 159 -9.59 16.22 -4.81
CA LEU A 159 -10.43 15.21 -4.17
C LEU A 159 -10.91 15.65 -2.78
N ARG A 160 -10.06 16.32 -2.00
CA ARG A 160 -10.44 16.92 -0.71
C ARG A 160 -11.61 17.90 -0.88
N THR A 161 -11.49 18.79 -1.86
CA THR A 161 -12.49 19.81 -2.20
C THR A 161 -13.79 19.17 -2.68
N LEU A 162 -13.69 18.20 -3.61
CA LEU A 162 -14.84 17.49 -4.17
C LEU A 162 -15.67 16.78 -3.09
N LEU A 163 -15.02 16.26 -2.05
CA LEU A 163 -15.68 15.56 -0.94
C LEU A 163 -16.06 16.46 0.23
N GLY A 164 -15.80 17.77 0.16
CA GLY A 164 -16.09 18.71 1.24
C GLY A 164 -15.37 18.35 2.55
N MET A 165 -14.15 17.80 2.44
CA MET A 165 -13.38 17.36 3.60
C MET A 165 -12.85 18.57 4.39
N PRO A 166 -12.76 18.47 5.72
CA PRO A 166 -12.23 19.54 6.57
C PRO A 166 -10.73 19.78 6.34
N ASP A 167 -10.28 20.97 6.72
CA ASP A 167 -8.85 21.31 6.71
C ASP A 167 -8.03 20.34 7.56
N GLY A 168 -6.86 19.94 7.07
CA GLY A 168 -5.99 18.97 7.74
C GLY A 168 -6.33 17.49 7.45
N ALA A 169 -7.55 17.18 6.98
CA ALA A 169 -7.88 15.86 6.48
C ALA A 169 -7.22 15.61 5.10
N LYS A 170 -6.84 14.37 4.83
CA LYS A 170 -6.09 14.01 3.63
C LYS A 170 -6.61 12.71 3.01
N PRO A 171 -7.20 12.71 1.80
CA PRO A 171 -7.48 11.47 1.10
C PRO A 171 -6.17 10.77 0.72
N ILE A 172 -6.12 9.46 0.91
CA ILE A 172 -4.92 8.63 0.67
C ILE A 172 -5.19 7.46 -0.29
N ALA A 173 -6.44 7.08 -0.49
CA ALA A 173 -6.82 5.98 -1.37
C ALA A 173 -8.24 6.15 -1.91
N VAL A 174 -8.43 5.79 -3.17
CA VAL A 174 -9.74 5.44 -3.73
C VAL A 174 -9.76 3.94 -3.91
N LEU A 175 -10.57 3.23 -3.12
CA LEU A 175 -10.67 1.77 -3.14
C LEU A 175 -11.88 1.33 -3.94
N CYS A 176 -11.61 0.49 -4.94
CA CYS A 176 -12.63 -0.20 -5.73
C CYS A 176 -12.84 -1.59 -5.13
N ILE A 177 -14.07 -1.98 -4.79
CA ILE A 177 -14.40 -3.29 -4.20
C ILE A 177 -15.54 -3.91 -5.00
N GLY A 178 -15.45 -5.19 -5.35
CA GLY A 178 -16.54 -5.83 -6.08
C GLY A 178 -16.26 -7.27 -6.51
N HIS A 179 -17.28 -7.89 -7.09
CA HIS A 179 -17.15 -9.20 -7.70
C HIS A 179 -16.28 -9.14 -8.95
N VAL A 180 -15.51 -10.19 -9.20
CA VAL A 180 -14.63 -10.35 -10.36
C VAL A 180 -14.92 -11.68 -11.03
N ASP A 181 -14.80 -11.76 -12.36
CA ASP A 181 -14.99 -13.01 -13.09
C ASP A 181 -13.92 -14.05 -12.73
N ALA A 182 -12.68 -13.57 -12.56
CA ALA A 182 -11.54 -14.35 -12.08
C ALA A 182 -10.51 -13.43 -11.41
N PHE A 183 -9.72 -13.99 -10.50
CA PHE A 183 -8.52 -13.33 -9.98
C PHE A 183 -7.34 -13.57 -10.93
N TYR A 184 -6.46 -12.58 -11.09
CA TYR A 184 -5.23 -12.75 -11.86
C TYR A 184 -4.36 -13.86 -11.29
N ALA A 185 -3.74 -14.66 -12.15
CA ALA A 185 -2.86 -15.74 -11.71
C ALA A 185 -1.64 -15.19 -10.98
N LYS A 186 -1.12 -14.03 -11.40
CA LYS A 186 -0.02 -13.31 -10.75
C LYS A 186 -0.30 -11.79 -10.76
N PRO A 187 0.57 -10.92 -10.19
CA PRO A 187 0.33 -9.48 -10.26
C PRO A 187 0.17 -9.00 -11.70
N MET A 188 -0.87 -8.21 -11.99
CA MET A 188 -1.18 -7.73 -13.35
C MET A 188 0.01 -7.00 -14.01
N LEU A 189 0.77 -6.23 -13.23
CA LEU A 189 1.97 -5.54 -13.73
C LEU A 189 3.09 -6.51 -14.13
N GLU A 190 3.13 -7.70 -13.52
CA GLU A 190 4.06 -8.75 -13.92
C GLU A 190 3.57 -9.50 -15.17
N GLU A 191 2.25 -9.73 -15.30
CA GLU A 191 1.65 -10.25 -16.53
C GLU A 191 1.89 -9.32 -17.73
N ALA A 192 1.75 -8.01 -17.50
CA ALA A 192 2.01 -6.97 -18.48
C ALA A 192 3.50 -6.66 -18.69
N ARG A 193 4.41 -7.39 -18.03
CA ARG A 193 5.87 -7.19 -18.12
C ARG A 193 6.32 -5.75 -17.77
N TRP A 194 5.56 -5.07 -16.91
CA TRP A 194 5.91 -3.75 -16.41
C TRP A 194 7.03 -3.79 -15.38
N ALA A 195 7.02 -4.81 -14.52
CA ALA A 195 8.03 -5.10 -13.51
C ALA A 195 7.95 -6.59 -13.11
N ALA A 196 8.98 -7.10 -12.42
CA ALA A 196 8.98 -8.45 -11.84
C ALA A 196 9.17 -8.39 -10.33
N ARG A 197 8.66 -9.41 -9.61
CA ARG A 197 8.90 -9.53 -8.18
C ARG A 197 10.40 -9.71 -7.89
N MET A 198 10.93 -8.87 -7.03
CA MET A 198 12.30 -8.98 -6.54
C MET A 198 12.45 -10.22 -5.64
N PRO A 199 13.56 -10.97 -5.71
CA PRO A 199 13.84 -12.04 -4.77
C PRO A 199 13.97 -11.48 -3.34
N ILE A 200 13.50 -12.25 -2.35
CA ILE A 200 13.49 -11.80 -0.94
C ILE A 200 14.90 -11.47 -0.42
N ASP A 201 15.92 -12.17 -0.91
CA ASP A 201 17.32 -11.96 -0.52
C ASP A 201 17.85 -10.57 -0.92
N ALA A 202 17.26 -9.92 -1.92
CA ALA A 202 17.61 -8.55 -2.27
C ALA A 202 16.93 -7.50 -1.36
N CYS A 203 16.00 -7.92 -0.50
CA CYS A 203 15.31 -7.07 0.48
C CYS A 203 15.70 -7.40 1.93
N LEU A 204 16.51 -8.43 2.17
CA LEU A 204 16.86 -8.92 3.49
C LEU A 204 18.34 -8.71 3.74
N PHE A 205 18.64 -7.91 4.77
CA PHE A 205 20.01 -7.66 5.23
C PHE A 205 20.17 -8.07 6.69
N GLU A 206 21.39 -8.41 7.08
CA GLU A 206 21.72 -8.81 8.44
C GLU A 206 22.64 -7.80 9.11
N ASN A 207 22.19 -7.24 10.24
CA ASN A 207 22.91 -6.28 11.09
C ASN A 207 23.29 -4.93 10.45
N GLY A 208 23.34 -4.80 9.12
CA GLY A 208 23.73 -3.59 8.41
C GLY A 208 23.08 -3.47 7.03
N TRP A 209 22.97 -2.25 6.52
CA TRP A 209 22.43 -2.01 5.17
C TRP A 209 23.40 -2.56 4.11
N GLY A 210 22.91 -3.47 3.27
CA GLY A 210 23.71 -4.10 2.22
C GLY A 210 24.47 -5.36 2.66
N GLU A 211 24.49 -5.67 3.96
CA GLU A 211 25.11 -6.90 4.48
C GLU A 211 24.19 -8.09 4.21
N PRO A 212 24.60 -9.08 3.40
CA PRO A 212 23.74 -10.21 3.06
C PRO A 212 23.34 -10.99 4.32
N ALA A 213 22.07 -11.34 4.43
CA ALA A 213 21.63 -12.24 5.51
C ALA A 213 22.18 -13.66 5.32
N ALA A 214 22.41 -14.35 6.44
CA ALA A 214 22.90 -15.72 6.44
C ALA A 214 22.08 -16.62 5.49
N GLN A 215 22.79 -17.36 4.64
CA GLN A 215 22.20 -18.22 3.63
C GLN A 215 21.26 -19.25 4.28
N GLY A 216 20.02 -19.34 3.77
CA GLY A 216 19.05 -20.37 4.17
C GLY A 216 17.77 -19.88 4.84
N LEU A 217 17.69 -18.64 5.33
CA LEU A 217 16.43 -18.10 5.90
C LEU A 217 15.31 -18.01 4.85
N ALA A 218 15.64 -17.59 3.63
CA ALA A 218 14.68 -17.52 2.52
C ALA A 218 14.29 -18.91 1.99
N ALA A 219 15.25 -19.84 1.92
CA ALA A 219 15.01 -21.20 1.45
C ALA A 219 14.15 -22.02 2.43
N ALA A 220 14.29 -21.79 3.74
CA ALA A 220 13.48 -22.44 4.77
C ALA A 220 12.00 -22.04 4.71
N ALA A 221 11.66 -20.87 4.17
CA ALA A 221 10.29 -20.38 4.04
C ALA A 221 9.52 -20.97 2.84
N ALA A 222 10.21 -21.57 1.86
CA ALA A 222 9.59 -22.23 0.71
C ALA A 222 9.02 -23.62 1.05
N VAL A 223 9.36 -24.16 2.23
CA VAL A 223 8.92 -25.49 2.66
C VAL A 223 7.60 -25.38 3.43
N GLY A 224 6.47 -25.49 2.72
CA GLY A 224 5.23 -26.06 3.27
C GLY A 224 4.03 -25.13 3.50
N PHE A 225 3.27 -24.84 2.44
CA PHE A 225 1.81 -24.86 2.46
C PHE A 225 1.37 -25.56 1.18
N GLY A 226 0.97 -26.83 1.29
CA GLY A 226 0.91 -27.77 0.17
C GLY A 226 0.14 -27.26 -1.04
N ASP A 227 0.76 -27.36 -2.22
CA ASP A 227 0.07 -27.36 -3.50
C ASP A 227 -0.89 -28.55 -3.53
N ALA A 228 -2.16 -28.30 -3.20
CA ALA A 228 -3.25 -29.21 -3.50
C ALA A 228 -3.60 -29.12 -5.00
N SER A 229 -2.66 -29.46 -5.87
CA SER A 229 -2.98 -29.88 -7.23
C SER A 229 -1.97 -30.93 -7.67
N GLY A 230 -2.40 -32.19 -7.59
CA GLY A 230 -1.61 -33.32 -8.06
C GLY A 230 -1.48 -33.28 -9.58
N SER A 231 -0.25 -33.20 -10.08
CA SER A 231 0.12 -33.77 -11.37
C SER A 231 1.64 -33.97 -11.43
N THR A 232 2.04 -35.24 -11.44
CA THR A 232 3.41 -35.71 -11.62
C THR A 232 3.77 -35.72 -13.10
N ALA A 233 4.83 -35.01 -13.49
CA ALA A 233 5.69 -35.40 -14.61
C ALA A 233 7.06 -34.71 -14.51
N ALA A 234 8.11 -35.52 -14.38
CA ALA A 234 9.51 -35.11 -14.42
C ALA A 234 9.98 -34.88 -15.86
N SER A 235 10.90 -33.92 -16.08
CA SER A 235 12.27 -34.19 -16.59
C SER A 235 13.00 -32.96 -17.13
N ALA A 236 14.31 -32.94 -16.81
CA ALA A 236 15.46 -32.40 -17.53
C ALA A 236 15.58 -30.87 -17.74
N ILE A 237 16.44 -30.26 -16.94
CA ILE A 237 17.01 -28.93 -17.15
C ILE A 237 18.42 -29.11 -17.74
N SER A 238 18.65 -28.54 -18.92
CA SER A 238 19.99 -28.40 -19.52
C SER A 238 20.63 -27.11 -19.00
N GLU A 239 21.87 -27.20 -18.54
CA GLU A 239 22.68 -26.06 -18.10
C GLU A 239 22.96 -25.09 -19.25
N VAL A 240 22.86 -23.79 -18.98
CA VAL A 240 23.29 -22.69 -19.86
C VAL A 240 24.31 -21.86 -19.08
N PRO A 241 25.47 -21.47 -19.67
CA PRO A 241 26.56 -20.88 -18.91
C PRO A 241 26.29 -19.43 -18.53
N THR A 242 26.69 -19.07 -17.31
CA THR A 242 26.60 -17.73 -16.70
C THR A 242 27.39 -16.69 -17.49
N ALA A 243 26.70 -15.65 -17.99
CA ALA A 243 27.34 -14.43 -18.47
C ALA A 243 27.76 -13.55 -17.27
N ALA A 244 28.98 -13.04 -17.30
CA ALA A 244 29.56 -12.20 -16.25
C ALA A 244 28.78 -10.88 -16.05
N GLN A 245 28.47 -10.55 -14.80
CA GLN A 245 27.93 -9.23 -14.41
C GLN A 245 29.04 -8.17 -14.47
N PRO A 246 28.75 -6.94 -14.94
CA PRO A 246 29.68 -5.81 -14.79
C PRO A 246 29.70 -5.34 -13.32
N ALA A 247 30.89 -4.92 -12.86
CA ALA A 247 31.13 -4.46 -11.49
C ALA A 247 30.32 -3.20 -11.14
N SER A 248 29.74 -3.17 -9.94
CA SER A 248 29.08 -2.00 -9.37
C SER A 248 30.07 -0.85 -9.12
N PRO A 249 29.70 0.42 -9.38
CA PRO A 249 30.53 1.56 -9.02
C PRO A 249 30.56 1.78 -7.51
N ALA A 250 31.70 2.27 -7.01
CA ALA A 250 31.96 2.53 -5.59
C ALA A 250 30.99 3.59 -5.00
N PRO A 251 30.65 3.49 -3.70
CA PRO A 251 29.74 4.43 -3.05
C PRO A 251 30.37 5.84 -2.93
N ALA A 252 29.56 6.87 -3.19
CA ALA A 252 29.93 8.26 -3.00
C ALA A 252 30.11 8.60 -1.50
N PRO A 253 31.02 9.53 -1.14
CA PRO A 253 31.25 9.90 0.26
C PRO A 253 30.05 10.65 0.86
N ALA A 254 29.77 10.39 2.14
CA ALA A 254 28.68 11.00 2.90
C ALA A 254 28.83 12.53 3.04
N PRO A 255 27.72 13.30 3.08
CA PRO A 255 27.79 14.74 3.28
C PRO A 255 28.21 15.09 4.72
N HIS A 256 29.06 16.11 4.84
CA HIS A 256 29.53 16.69 6.10
C HIS A 256 28.38 17.16 6.99
N ALA A 257 28.43 16.81 8.28
CA ALA A 257 27.53 17.33 9.31
C ALA A 257 27.75 18.85 9.52
N PRO A 258 26.68 19.65 9.74
CA PRO A 258 26.83 21.06 10.08
C PRO A 258 27.38 21.25 11.50
N ALA A 259 28.23 22.26 11.68
CA ALA A 259 28.84 22.65 12.96
C ALA A 259 27.78 23.23 13.95
N PRO A 260 27.98 23.11 15.27
CA PRO A 260 27.02 23.59 16.26
C PRO A 260 27.03 25.13 16.37
N GLU A 261 25.85 25.74 16.26
CA GLU A 261 25.63 27.17 16.56
C GLU A 261 25.78 27.46 18.05
N ALA A 262 26.45 28.57 18.36
CA ALA A 262 26.75 29.04 19.70
C ALA A 262 25.49 29.54 20.43
N ALA A 263 25.29 29.06 21.65
CA ALA A 263 24.26 29.53 22.58
C ALA A 263 24.48 31.01 22.93
N VAL A 264 23.51 31.85 22.60
CA VAL A 264 23.43 33.23 23.11
C VAL A 264 22.79 33.19 24.50
N ALA A 265 23.57 33.55 25.51
CA ALA A 265 23.13 33.71 26.89
C ALA A 265 22.26 34.98 27.03
N LEU A 266 21.01 34.81 27.45
CA LEU A 266 20.15 35.90 27.92
C LEU A 266 20.39 36.08 29.43
N SER A 267 21.14 37.13 29.77
CA SER A 267 21.37 37.58 31.13
C SER A 267 20.12 38.27 31.69
N ALA A 268 19.63 37.80 32.82
CA ALA A 268 18.55 38.43 33.59
C ALA A 268 19.06 39.68 34.30
N THR A 269 18.40 40.83 34.07
CA THR A 269 18.54 42.03 34.90
C THR A 269 17.30 42.19 35.76
N SER A 270 17.50 42.04 37.07
CA SER A 270 16.58 42.48 38.12
C SER A 270 16.41 44.00 38.07
N ALA A 271 15.17 44.48 38.14
CA ALA A 271 14.85 45.86 38.47
C ALA A 271 13.76 45.88 39.55
N GLU A 272 14.13 46.47 40.68
CA GLU A 272 13.30 46.75 41.85
C GLU A 272 12.12 47.66 41.50
N ARG A 273 10.98 47.44 42.17
CA ARG A 273 9.89 48.43 42.26
C ARG A 273 10.02 49.19 43.59
N PRO A 274 9.84 50.51 43.61
CA PRO A 274 9.42 51.21 44.81
C PRO A 274 7.89 51.24 44.95
N THR A 275 7.48 51.44 46.20
CA THR A 275 6.15 51.51 46.80
C THR A 275 5.11 52.34 46.07
#